data_AF-A0A3B9VVD3-F1
#
_entry.id   AF-A0A3B9VVD3-F1
#
_cell.length_a   1.000
_cell.length_b   1.000
_cell.length_c   1.000
_cell.angle_alpha   90.00
_cell.angle_beta   90.00
_cell.angle_gamma   90.00
#
_symmetry.space_group_name_H-M   'P 1'
#
loop_
_entity.id
_entity.type
_entity.pdbx_description
1 polymer ?
#
loop_
_entity_poly.entity_id
_entity_poly.type
_entity_poly.pdbx_seq_one_letter_code
_entity_poly.pdbx_strand_id
1 'polypeptide(L)'
;MPLRRLIQVITGAVAAVLVISGCSGSGGAPPVVVGATKQGGSVTVAEVNAFTSFNPFSAAGNTDINTKIGNITHSGFYYVDDTEKVVRNEKFGHFEKVSDNPLKVKYTV
;
A
#
# COMPACT_ATOMS: atom_id res chain seq x y z
N MET A 1 10.36 -51.93 3.45
CA MET A 1 10.60 -50.75 4.32
C MET A 1 10.86 -49.42 3.59
N PRO A 2 11.53 -49.33 2.41
CA PRO A 2 11.85 -48.03 1.81
C PRO A 2 10.62 -47.33 1.22
N LEU A 3 9.67 -48.08 0.64
CA LEU A 3 8.48 -47.51 -0.01
C LEU A 3 7.52 -46.83 0.98
N ARG A 4 7.36 -47.41 2.18
CA ARG A 4 6.51 -46.85 3.24
C ARG A 4 7.07 -45.55 3.80
N ARG A 5 8.39 -45.45 3.95
CA ARG A 5 9.08 -44.22 4.34
C ARG A 5 8.99 -43.14 3.26
N LEU A 6 9.10 -43.53 1.98
CA LEU A 6 8.95 -42.60 0.85
C LEU A 6 7.54 -41.97 0.81
N ILE A 7 6.49 -42.79 0.99
CA ILE A 7 5.10 -42.32 1.03
C ILE A 7 4.86 -41.36 2.19
N GLN A 8 5.44 -41.63 3.37
CA GLN A 8 5.30 -40.75 4.54
C GLN A 8 5.96 -39.38 4.34
N VAL A 9 7.12 -39.34 3.66
CA VAL A 9 7.83 -38.08 3.35
C VAL A 9 7.05 -37.25 2.34
N ILE A 10 6.47 -37.88 1.30
CA ILE A 10 5.68 -37.19 0.27
C ILE A 10 4.42 -36.58 0.90
N THR A 11 3.69 -37.33 1.73
CA THR A 11 2.48 -36.82 2.39
C THR A 11 2.78 -35.66 3.34
N GLY A 12 3.90 -35.70 4.07
CA GLY A 12 4.33 -34.60 4.92
C GLY A 12 4.67 -33.33 4.14
N ALA A 13 5.36 -33.47 2.99
CA ALA A 13 5.71 -32.34 2.14
C ALA A 13 4.48 -31.65 1.54
N VAL A 14 3.47 -32.40 1.12
CA VAL A 14 2.22 -31.84 0.56
C VAL A 14 1.44 -31.06 1.62
N ALA A 15 1.36 -31.58 2.86
CA ALA A 15 0.70 -30.87 3.96
C ALA A 15 1.42 -29.56 4.31
N ALA A 16 2.76 -29.55 4.30
CA ALA A 16 3.53 -28.34 4.58
C ALA A 16 3.34 -27.25 3.50
N VAL A 17 3.26 -27.62 2.23
CA VAL A 17 3.01 -26.68 1.12
C VAL A 17 1.62 -26.05 1.25
N LEU A 18 0.59 -26.83 1.58
CA LEU A 18 -0.79 -26.35 1.77
C LEU A 18 -0.91 -25.31 2.89
N VAL A 19 -0.16 -25.51 3.99
CA VAL A 19 -0.17 -24.58 5.14
C VAL A 19 0.56 -23.26 4.80
N ILE A 20 1.60 -23.30 3.95
CA ILE A 20 2.34 -22.09 3.54
C ILE A 20 1.60 -21.30 2.46
N SER A 21 0.81 -21.95 1.59
CA SER A 21 -0.03 -21.26 0.59
C SER A 21 -1.15 -20.39 1.19
N GLY A 22 -1.44 -20.52 2.49
CA GLY A 22 -2.37 -19.64 3.20
C GLY A 22 -1.84 -18.24 3.50
N CYS A 23 -0.51 -18.02 3.43
CA CYS A 23 0.11 -16.72 3.71
C CYS A 23 0.24 -15.81 2.48
N SER A 24 -0.08 -16.31 1.29
CA SER A 24 -0.15 -15.49 0.08
C SER A 24 -1.59 -15.57 -0.43
N GLY A 25 -2.33 -14.46 -0.32
CA GLY A 25 -3.68 -14.33 -0.84
C GLY A 25 -3.68 -14.49 -2.36
N SER A 26 -3.67 -15.73 -2.84
CA SER A 26 -3.73 -16.12 -4.24
C SER A 26 -5.19 -16.28 -4.71
N GLY A 27 -6.09 -15.49 -4.12
CA GLY A 27 -7.46 -15.33 -4.60
C GLY A 27 -7.52 -14.11 -5.48
N GLY A 28 -7.29 -14.27 -6.79
CA GLY A 28 -7.54 -13.22 -7.77
C GLY A 28 -8.97 -12.72 -7.62
N ALA A 29 -9.13 -11.45 -7.25
CA ALA A 29 -10.44 -10.82 -7.17
C ALA A 29 -11.11 -10.90 -8.56
N PRO A 30 -12.40 -11.22 -8.66
CA PRO A 30 -13.11 -11.20 -9.93
C PRO A 30 -13.05 -9.79 -10.54
N PRO A 31 -12.97 -9.66 -11.87
CA PRO A 31 -12.89 -8.37 -12.53
C PRO A 31 -14.14 -7.53 -12.21
N VAL A 32 -13.92 -6.33 -11.68
CA VAL A 32 -14.98 -5.37 -11.41
C VAL A 32 -15.48 -4.82 -12.74
N VAL A 33 -16.73 -5.09 -13.09
CA VAL A 33 -17.40 -4.45 -14.22
C VAL A 33 -17.63 -2.99 -13.86
N VAL A 34 -16.82 -2.08 -14.41
CA VAL A 34 -16.97 -0.65 -14.21
C VAL A 34 -18.11 -0.15 -15.09
N GLY A 35 -19.34 -0.20 -14.57
CA GLY A 35 -20.46 0.57 -15.11
C GLY A 35 -20.21 2.08 -14.94
N ALA A 36 -20.93 2.90 -15.72
CA ALA A 36 -20.81 4.37 -15.67
C ALA A 36 -20.76 4.88 -14.22
N THR A 37 -19.68 5.58 -13.87
CA THR A 37 -19.43 6.09 -12.52
C THR A 37 -20.52 7.06 -12.11
N LYS A 38 -21.40 6.61 -11.21
CA LYS A 38 -22.24 7.53 -10.44
C LYS A 38 -21.31 8.43 -9.63
N GLN A 39 -21.50 9.76 -9.68
CA GLN A 39 -20.77 10.68 -8.81
C GLN A 39 -21.27 10.50 -7.37
N GLY A 40 -20.34 10.27 -6.44
CA GLY A 40 -20.64 9.96 -5.05
C GLY A 40 -20.85 8.45 -4.80
N GLY A 41 -20.64 8.03 -3.54
CA GLY A 41 -20.79 6.64 -3.13
C GLY A 41 -19.97 6.32 -1.88
N SER A 42 -20.18 5.12 -1.34
CA SER A 42 -19.31 4.53 -0.32
C SER A 42 -18.46 3.45 -0.98
N VAL A 43 -17.17 3.42 -0.65
CA VAL A 43 -16.24 2.36 -1.07
C VAL A 43 -15.78 1.64 0.18
N THR A 44 -15.82 0.31 0.16
CA THR A 44 -15.27 -0.53 1.22
C THR A 44 -14.00 -1.20 0.71
N VAL A 45 -12.88 -0.97 1.40
CA VAL A 45 -11.58 -1.57 1.09
C VAL A 45 -11.23 -2.55 2.21
N ALA A 46 -10.92 -3.79 1.86
CA ALA A 46 -10.42 -4.78 2.81
C ALA A 46 -8.93 -4.56 3.04
N GLU A 47 -8.53 -4.38 4.30
CA GLU A 47 -7.15 -4.11 4.69
C GLU A 47 -6.65 -5.21 5.62
N VAL A 48 -5.40 -5.62 5.43
CA VAL A 48 -4.78 -6.73 6.20
C VAL A 48 -4.27 -6.28 7.57
N ASN A 49 -3.99 -4.98 7.73
CA ASN A 49 -3.45 -4.39 8.94
C ASN A 49 -4.48 -3.46 9.59
N ALA A 50 -4.50 -3.43 10.93
CA ALA A 50 -5.31 -2.47 11.67
C ALA A 50 -4.67 -1.07 11.62
N PHE A 51 -5.50 -0.04 11.43
CA PHE A 51 -5.08 1.34 11.59
C PHE A 51 -4.75 1.64 13.06
N THR A 52 -3.59 2.24 13.33
CA THR A 52 -3.10 2.48 14.70
C THR A 52 -2.64 3.90 14.96
N SER A 53 -2.33 4.69 13.93
CA SER A 53 -1.77 6.03 14.11
C SER A 53 -1.97 6.92 12.88
N PHE A 54 -2.28 8.19 13.12
CA PHE A 54 -2.26 9.24 12.09
C PHE A 54 -0.85 9.78 11.79
N ASN A 55 0.19 9.32 12.50
CA ASN A 55 1.58 9.71 12.26
C ASN A 55 2.39 8.52 11.70
N PRO A 56 2.37 8.32 10.36
CA PRO A 56 3.12 7.23 9.72
C PRO A 56 4.64 7.45 9.74
N PHE A 57 5.12 8.66 10.08
CA PHE A 57 6.55 8.98 10.14
C PHE A 57 7.19 8.67 11.50
N SER A 58 6.40 8.21 12.47
CA SER A 58 6.91 7.76 13.77
C SER A 58 7.44 6.33 13.69
N ALA A 59 8.42 5.99 14.53
CA ALA A 59 9.00 4.64 14.58
C ALA A 59 7.95 3.54 14.84
N ALA A 60 6.92 3.83 15.65
CA ALA A 60 5.83 2.91 15.95
C ALA A 60 4.65 2.98 14.96
N GLY A 61 4.60 4.02 14.12
CA GLY A 61 3.47 4.29 13.22
C GLY A 61 3.72 3.95 11.75
N ASN A 62 4.95 3.61 11.37
CA ASN A 62 5.34 3.34 9.99
C ASN A 62 4.82 1.98 9.49
N THR A 63 3.52 1.93 9.19
CA THR A 63 2.83 0.79 8.57
C THR A 63 2.18 1.24 7.27
N ASP A 64 1.89 0.28 6.38
CA ASP A 64 1.25 0.57 5.09
C ASP A 64 -0.14 1.19 5.30
N ILE A 65 -0.95 0.66 6.23
CA ILE A 65 -2.29 1.17 6.51
C ILE A 65 -2.29 2.59 7.06
N ASN A 66 -1.36 2.92 7.96
CA ASN A 66 -1.24 4.29 8.49
C ASN A 66 -0.82 5.27 7.39
N THR A 67 0.05 4.84 6.47
CA THR A 67 0.46 5.66 5.30
C THR A 67 -0.68 5.85 4.31
N LYS A 68 -1.47 4.81 4.03
CA LYS A 68 -2.68 4.89 3.17
C LYS A 68 -3.69 5.90 3.72
N ILE A 69 -4.05 5.78 5.01
CA ILE A 69 -4.96 6.73 5.67
C ILE A 69 -4.36 8.13 5.72
N GLY A 70 -3.06 8.25 6.00
CA GLY A 70 -2.34 9.54 5.97
C GLY A 70 -2.45 10.24 4.61
N ASN A 71 -2.24 9.51 3.51
CA ASN A 71 -2.31 10.05 2.15
C ASN A 71 -3.72 10.60 1.79
N ILE A 72 -4.80 9.91 2.20
CA ILE A 72 -6.16 10.35 1.86
C ILE A 72 -6.73 11.44 2.80
N THR A 73 -6.15 11.60 3.99
CA THR A 73 -6.64 12.55 5.02
C THR A 73 -5.77 13.80 5.17
N HIS A 74 -4.55 13.79 4.65
CA HIS A 74 -3.63 14.92 4.72
C HIS A 74 -3.29 15.41 3.31
N SER A 75 -2.83 16.66 3.24
CA SER A 75 -2.32 17.24 1.99
C SER A 75 -0.94 17.85 2.25
N GLY A 76 -0.10 17.85 1.23
CA GLY A 76 1.22 18.45 1.24
C GLY A 76 1.59 18.97 -0.14
N PHE A 77 2.82 19.46 -0.32
CA PHE A 77 3.30 20.06 -1.57
C PHE A 77 3.41 19.09 -2.77
N TYR A 78 3.31 17.78 -2.54
CA TYR A 78 3.29 16.76 -3.57
C TYR A 78 2.49 15.54 -3.10
N TYR A 79 2.07 14.70 -4.06
CA TYR A 79 1.46 13.39 -3.82
C TYR A 79 1.97 12.39 -4.87
N VAL A 80 1.67 11.10 -4.66
CA VAL A 80 1.94 10.04 -5.65
C VAL A 80 0.63 9.70 -6.36
N ASP A 81 0.62 9.73 -7.69
CA ASP A 81 -0.57 9.40 -8.49
C ASP A 81 -0.76 7.89 -8.69
N ASP A 82 -1.84 7.52 -9.38
CA ASP A 82 -2.19 6.13 -9.74
C ASP A 82 -1.21 5.49 -10.73
N THR A 83 -0.28 6.27 -11.29
CA THR A 83 0.83 5.81 -12.13
C THR A 83 2.17 5.79 -11.38
N GLU A 84 2.14 5.90 -10.05
CA GLU A 84 3.29 5.90 -9.15
C GLU A 84 4.25 7.09 -9.38
N LYS A 85 3.76 8.19 -9.96
CA LYS A 85 4.57 9.40 -10.18
C LYS A 85 4.39 10.40 -9.05
N VAL A 86 5.49 11.07 -8.70
CA VAL A 86 5.43 12.23 -7.80
C VAL A 86 4.88 13.42 -8.56
N VAL A 87 3.70 13.88 -8.17
CA VAL A 87 2.99 15.02 -8.75
C VAL A 87 3.00 16.17 -7.76
N ARG A 88 3.31 17.38 -8.25
CA ARG A 88 3.22 18.60 -7.43
C ARG A 88 1.77 18.92 -7.11
N ASN A 89 1.50 19.23 -5.85
CA ASN A 89 0.17 19.61 -5.41
C ASN A 89 0.03 21.14 -5.41
N GLU A 90 -0.11 21.71 -6.60
CA GLU A 90 -0.23 23.17 -6.77
C GLU A 90 -1.51 23.76 -6.12
N LYS A 91 -2.43 22.90 -5.62
CA LYS A 91 -3.59 23.33 -4.82
C LYS A 91 -3.27 23.54 -3.35
N PHE A 92 -2.26 22.84 -2.83
CA PHE A 92 -1.81 23.01 -1.45
C PHE A 92 -0.77 24.12 -1.35
N GLY A 93 0.13 24.21 -2.34
CA GLY A 93 1.15 25.25 -2.37
C GLY A 93 2.19 25.03 -3.45
N HIS A 94 3.06 26.03 -3.60
CA HIS A 94 4.12 26.08 -4.59
C HIS A 94 5.50 25.95 -3.93
N PHE A 95 6.47 25.38 -4.65
CA PHE A 95 7.86 25.40 -4.24
C PHE A 95 8.82 25.58 -5.41
N GLU A 96 9.88 26.37 -5.19
CA GLU A 96 10.87 26.73 -6.19
C GLU A 96 12.29 26.70 -5.61
N LYS A 97 13.26 26.19 -6.37
CA LYS A 97 14.68 26.30 -6.01
C LYS A 97 15.17 27.70 -6.34
N VAL A 98 15.70 28.42 -5.36
CA VAL A 98 16.10 29.83 -5.49
C VAL A 98 17.61 30.05 -5.44
N SER A 99 18.39 29.03 -5.06
CA SER A 99 19.86 29.07 -5.12
C SER A 99 20.42 27.65 -5.14
N ASP A 100 21.52 27.45 -5.87
CA ASP A 100 22.24 26.16 -5.93
C ASP A 100 23.36 26.07 -4.89
N ASN A 101 23.99 27.19 -4.53
CA ASN A 101 25.08 27.23 -3.55
C ASN A 101 25.02 28.52 -2.70
N PRO A 102 24.59 28.45 -1.42
CA PRO A 102 24.04 27.25 -0.77
C PRO A 102 22.69 26.86 -1.39
N LEU A 103 22.34 25.57 -1.37
CA LEU A 103 21.04 25.11 -1.87
C LEU A 103 19.91 25.76 -1.07
N LYS A 104 19.01 26.46 -1.75
CA LYS A 104 17.83 27.09 -1.15
C LYS A 104 16.58 26.74 -1.94
N VAL A 105 15.51 26.38 -1.23
CA VAL A 105 14.18 26.16 -1.78
C VAL A 105 13.20 27.05 -1.03
N LYS A 106 12.35 27.77 -1.76
CA LYS A 106 11.27 28.59 -1.22
C LYS A 106 9.96 27.82 -1.35
N TYR A 107 9.17 27.83 -0.29
CA TYR A 107 7.83 27.24 -0.23
C TYR A 107 6.79 28.35 -0.03
N THR A 108 5.60 28.19 -0.60
CA THR A 108 4.47 29.14 -0.49
C THR A 108 3.18 28.35 -0.42
N VAL A 109 2.31 28.67 0.54
CA VAL A 109 1.02 28.01 0.80
C VAL A 109 -0.09 29.00 0.53
#